data_AF-A0A3M1X4K3-F1
#
_entry.id   AF-A0A3M1X4K3-F1
#
_cell.length_a   1.000
_cell.length_b   1.000
_cell.length_c   1.000
_cell.angle_alpha   90.00
_cell.angle_beta   90.00
_cell.angle_gamma   90.00
#
_symmetry.space_group_name_H-M   'P 1'
#
loop_
_entity.id
_entity.type
_entity.pdbx_description
1 polymer ?
#
loop_
_entity_poly.entity_id
_entity_poly.type
_entity_poly.pdbx_seq_one_letter_code
_entity_poly.pdbx_strand_id
1 'polypeptide(L)'
;MKYSILTLLFAAALLVGCMREDPVLELDISPSALMVDAGTPIDFTITGTADFLVFYDGTPGREYANYPKATALSINMSVDNPTFSYTYNTNDTVTATFVASSYGNWSESREEKVFEFEFIILDNNTNLAFASLKTPGLFGREYEGVIDPDASTVTVTIPAGTNLSNLTTTLNTESNRATITLDGAPFANKSVVNFSSGSRTFRVTAAGGATQDWLVQVVN
;
A
#
# COMPACT_ATOMS: atom_id res chain seq x y z
N MET A 1 -33.14 73.65 12.99
CA MET A 1 -32.15 72.58 12.73
C MET A 1 -32.83 71.24 12.89
N LYS A 2 -33.25 70.61 11.78
CA LYS A 2 -33.85 69.27 11.75
C LYS A 2 -33.00 68.41 10.82
N TYR A 3 -31.82 68.04 11.31
CA TYR A 3 -31.06 66.91 10.81
C TYR A 3 -30.57 66.15 12.04
N SER A 4 -30.23 64.88 11.85
CA SER A 4 -29.37 64.13 12.76
C SER A 4 -30.07 63.31 13.85
N ILE A 5 -30.98 62.42 13.43
CA ILE A 5 -31.09 61.09 14.06
C ILE A 5 -31.04 60.00 12.97
N LEU A 6 -31.71 60.22 11.83
CA LEU A 6 -31.71 59.26 10.71
C LEU A 6 -30.34 59.13 10.00
N THR A 7 -29.54 60.19 9.97
CA THR A 7 -28.18 60.19 9.38
C THR A 7 -27.15 59.49 10.25
N LEU A 8 -27.39 59.40 11.57
CA LEU A 8 -26.48 58.71 12.50
C LEU A 8 -26.68 57.18 12.45
N LEU A 9 -27.91 56.72 12.19
CA LEU A 9 -28.23 55.29 12.05
C LEU A 9 -27.65 54.68 10.77
N PHE A 10 -27.55 55.45 9.68
CA PHE A 10 -26.97 54.99 8.41
C PHE A 10 -25.44 54.87 8.46
N ALA A 11 -24.77 55.69 9.29
CA ALA A 11 -23.33 55.60 9.51
C ALA A 11 -22.94 54.44 10.44
N ALA A 12 -23.80 54.06 11.39
CA ALA A 12 -23.58 52.91 12.26
C ALA A 12 -23.76 51.56 11.54
N ALA A 13 -24.64 51.48 10.53
CA ALA A 13 -24.85 50.27 9.74
C ALA A 13 -23.68 49.92 8.78
N LEU A 14 -22.84 50.89 8.44
CA LEU A 14 -21.67 50.68 7.57
C LEU A 14 -20.44 50.15 8.31
N LEU A 15 -20.43 50.16 9.65
CA LEU A 15 -19.31 49.64 10.46
C LEU A 15 -19.47 48.16 10.83
N VAL A 16 -20.60 47.53 10.51
CA VAL A 16 -20.85 46.09 10.77
C VAL A 16 -20.25 45.19 9.67
N GLY A 17 -19.76 45.78 8.56
CA GLY A 17 -19.22 45.04 7.41
C GLY A 17 -17.77 44.54 7.54
N CYS A 18 -17.09 44.79 8.66
CA CYS A 18 -15.66 44.45 8.84
C CYS A 18 -15.41 43.62 10.11
N MET A 19 -16.11 42.50 10.28
CA MET A 19 -15.73 41.53 11.30
C MET A 19 -14.70 40.56 10.71
N ARG A 20 -13.48 40.65 11.23
CA ARG A 20 -12.41 39.67 10.96
C ARG A 20 -12.81 38.36 11.62
N GLU A 21 -12.86 37.29 10.84
CA GLU A 21 -13.03 35.93 11.36
C GLU A 21 -11.65 35.27 11.44
N ASP A 22 -11.37 34.66 12.58
CA ASP A 22 -10.18 33.86 12.76
C ASP A 22 -10.34 32.51 12.04
N PRO A 23 -9.23 31.92 11.54
CA PRO A 23 -9.27 30.58 10.99
C PRO A 23 -9.81 29.59 12.04
N VAL A 24 -10.61 28.61 11.59
CA VAL A 24 -11.07 27.51 12.45
C VAL A 24 -10.35 26.23 12.02
N LEU A 25 -9.49 25.71 12.89
CA LEU A 25 -8.76 24.47 12.67
C LEU A 25 -8.89 23.53 13.87
N GLU A 26 -9.90 22.69 13.83
CA GLU A 26 -10.16 21.65 14.83
C GLU A 26 -10.23 20.32 14.10
N LEU A 27 -9.07 19.74 13.80
CA LEU A 27 -8.99 18.48 13.04
C LEU A 27 -8.36 17.39 13.89
N ASP A 28 -8.87 16.17 13.77
CA ASP A 28 -8.26 14.95 14.28
C ASP A 28 -8.22 13.88 13.18
N ILE A 29 -7.13 13.11 13.17
CA ILE A 29 -6.86 12.06 12.19
C ILE A 29 -6.40 10.83 12.94
N SER A 30 -6.94 9.66 12.59
CA SER A 30 -6.52 8.38 13.17
C SER A 30 -6.47 7.29 12.08
N PRO A 31 -5.32 6.61 11.89
CA PRO A 31 -5.21 5.49 10.97
C PRO A 31 -5.82 4.22 11.55
N SER A 32 -6.25 3.30 10.68
CA SER A 32 -6.81 2.00 11.07
C SER A 32 -5.79 1.05 11.71
N ALA A 33 -4.51 1.18 11.36
CA ALA A 33 -3.40 0.41 11.93
C ALA A 33 -2.06 1.13 11.70
N LEU A 34 -1.06 0.85 12.54
CA LEU A 34 0.32 1.33 12.37
C LEU A 34 1.28 0.27 11.78
N MET A 35 0.79 -0.95 11.62
CA MET A 35 1.54 -2.06 11.03
C MET A 35 0.60 -2.83 10.11
N VAL A 36 0.95 -2.92 8.83
CA VAL A 36 0.10 -3.53 7.79
C VAL A 36 0.94 -4.32 6.79
N ASP A 37 0.30 -5.30 6.17
CA ASP A 37 0.91 -5.99 5.03
C ASP A 37 0.89 -5.11 3.78
N ALA A 38 1.96 -5.16 2.99
CA ALA A 38 2.07 -4.48 1.71
C ALA A 38 0.88 -4.84 0.80
N GLY A 39 0.30 -3.84 0.15
CA GLY A 39 -0.92 -3.99 -0.65
C GLY A 39 -2.23 -3.84 0.14
N THR A 40 -2.18 -3.82 1.48
CA THR A 40 -3.36 -3.58 2.32
C THR A 40 -3.62 -2.07 2.48
N PRO A 41 -4.85 -1.57 2.28
CA PRO A 41 -5.17 -0.17 2.52
C PRO A 41 -5.13 0.16 4.02
N ILE A 42 -4.56 1.32 4.34
CA ILE A 42 -4.69 1.99 5.63
C ILE A 42 -5.81 3.00 5.47
N ASP A 43 -6.88 2.84 6.24
CA ASP A 43 -8.00 3.77 6.27
C ASP A 43 -7.76 4.84 7.33
N PHE A 44 -8.04 6.10 6.99
CA PHE A 44 -7.89 7.22 7.90
C PHE A 44 -9.27 7.75 8.28
N THR A 45 -9.57 7.73 9.57
CA THR A 45 -10.73 8.44 10.12
C THR A 45 -10.33 9.88 10.32
N ILE A 46 -11.01 10.79 9.60
CA ILE A 46 -10.77 12.23 9.65
C ILE A 46 -12.02 12.89 10.22
N THR A 47 -11.88 13.61 11.33
CA THR A 47 -12.99 14.29 12.01
C THR A 47 -12.64 15.75 12.29
N GLY A 48 -13.65 16.60 12.29
CA GLY A 48 -13.50 18.03 12.56
C GLY A 48 -13.36 18.87 11.30
N THR A 49 -12.77 20.05 11.40
CA THR A 49 -12.82 21.10 10.36
C THR A 49 -11.43 21.64 10.01
N ALA A 50 -11.15 21.73 8.71
CA ALA A 50 -10.03 22.44 8.12
C ALA A 50 -10.42 22.92 6.71
N ASP A 51 -9.88 24.04 6.22
CA ASP A 51 -10.14 24.47 4.83
C ASP A 51 -9.43 23.56 3.82
N PHE A 52 -8.20 23.20 4.12
CA PHE A 52 -7.34 22.39 3.27
C PHE A 52 -6.70 21.27 4.08
N LEU A 53 -6.63 20.09 3.47
CA LEU A 53 -5.89 18.96 4.00
C LEU A 53 -5.07 18.33 2.88
N VAL A 54 -3.76 18.22 3.09
CA VAL A 54 -2.84 17.55 2.16
C VAL A 54 -2.13 16.40 2.84
N PHE A 55 -1.89 15.33 2.08
CA PHE A 55 -1.26 14.10 2.52
C PHE A 55 0.04 13.86 1.75
N TYR A 56 1.11 13.64 2.50
CA TYR A 56 2.43 13.20 2.07
C TYR A 56 2.61 11.75 2.51
N ASP A 57 2.90 10.84 1.59
CA ASP A 57 2.99 9.41 1.91
C ASP A 57 4.35 9.00 2.51
N GLY A 58 5.34 9.89 2.51
CA GLY A 58 6.68 9.61 3.04
C GLY A 58 7.59 8.81 2.11
N THR A 59 7.16 8.52 0.87
CA THR A 59 8.00 7.85 -0.13
C THR A 59 8.94 8.84 -0.83
N PRO A 60 10.04 8.40 -1.47
CA PRO A 60 11.02 9.28 -2.09
C PRO A 60 10.41 10.31 -3.06
N GLY A 61 10.63 11.60 -2.79
CA GLY A 61 10.07 12.73 -3.54
C GLY A 61 8.65 13.15 -3.13
N ARG A 62 8.07 12.48 -2.14
CA ARG A 62 6.73 12.70 -1.60
C ARG A 62 6.72 12.87 -0.08
N GLU A 63 7.89 13.06 0.52
CA GLU A 63 8.06 13.37 1.94
C GLU A 63 7.76 14.85 2.22
N TYR A 64 7.13 15.14 3.35
CA TYR A 64 6.84 16.54 3.73
C TYR A 64 8.11 17.39 3.87
N ALA A 65 9.23 16.79 4.30
CA ALA A 65 10.53 17.46 4.39
C ALA A 65 11.01 18.09 3.06
N ASN A 66 10.48 17.63 1.93
CA ASN A 66 10.80 18.14 0.59
C ASN A 66 9.83 19.24 0.10
N TYR A 67 8.91 19.73 0.96
CA TYR A 67 8.05 20.87 0.65
C TYR A 67 8.86 22.12 0.23
N PRO A 68 8.42 22.89 -0.78
CA PRO A 68 7.18 22.75 -1.57
C PRO A 68 7.33 21.89 -2.83
N LYS A 69 8.44 21.17 -3.01
CA LYS A 69 8.71 20.39 -4.23
C LYS A 69 8.12 18.99 -4.19
N ALA A 70 7.76 18.50 -3.01
CA ALA A 70 7.17 17.18 -2.81
C ALA A 70 5.78 17.05 -3.43
N THR A 71 5.47 15.88 -3.99
CA THR A 71 4.12 15.59 -4.50
C THR A 71 3.20 15.12 -3.39
N ALA A 72 2.14 15.88 -3.11
CA ALA A 72 1.12 15.58 -2.11
C ALA A 72 -0.21 15.19 -2.77
N LEU A 73 -1.11 14.56 -1.99
CA LEU A 73 -2.51 14.36 -2.35
C LEU A 73 -3.38 15.36 -1.58
N SER A 74 -4.27 16.08 -2.26
CA SER A 74 -5.27 16.91 -1.59
C SER A 74 -6.49 16.08 -1.23
N ILE A 75 -6.96 16.21 0.00
CA ILE A 75 -8.17 15.56 0.50
C ILE A 75 -9.31 16.57 0.46
N ASN A 76 -10.45 16.16 -0.08
CA ASN A 76 -11.61 17.04 -0.19
C ASN A 76 -12.26 17.23 1.18
N MET A 77 -12.04 18.38 1.80
CA MET A 77 -12.63 18.75 3.10
C MET A 77 -14.04 19.37 2.99
N SER A 78 -14.60 19.51 1.78
CA SER A 78 -15.96 20.03 1.58
C SER A 78 -17.07 19.00 1.83
N VAL A 79 -16.72 17.77 2.22
CA VAL A 79 -17.66 16.71 2.58
C VAL A 79 -17.59 16.44 4.08
N ASP A 80 -18.75 16.14 4.69
CA ASP A 80 -18.80 15.73 6.09
C ASP A 80 -18.10 14.38 6.27
N ASN A 81 -17.09 14.34 7.15
CA ASN A 81 -16.27 13.15 7.45
C ASN A 81 -15.63 12.52 6.19
N PRO A 82 -14.60 13.17 5.59
CA PRO A 82 -13.99 12.67 4.38
C PRO A 82 -13.38 11.29 4.59
N THR A 83 -13.63 10.38 3.66
CA THR A 83 -12.99 9.07 3.62
C THR A 83 -11.67 9.18 2.87
N PHE A 84 -10.58 8.72 3.48
CA PHE A 84 -9.28 8.64 2.83
C PHE A 84 -8.60 7.33 3.19
N SER A 85 -8.02 6.67 2.19
CA SER A 85 -7.25 5.45 2.37
C SER A 85 -5.99 5.50 1.53
N TYR A 86 -4.92 4.86 2.02
CA TYR A 86 -3.65 4.78 1.29
C TYR A 86 -3.03 3.39 1.38
N THR A 87 -2.44 2.91 0.28
CA THR A 87 -1.83 1.59 0.20
C THR A 87 -0.33 1.72 -0.11
N TYR A 88 0.50 1.11 0.72
CA TYR A 88 1.94 0.98 0.49
C TYR A 88 2.25 -0.39 -0.12
N ASN A 89 3.16 -0.43 -1.09
CA ASN A 89 3.64 -1.66 -1.75
C ASN A 89 5.13 -1.89 -1.50
N THR A 90 5.64 -1.36 -0.39
CA THR A 90 7.03 -1.47 0.07
C THR A 90 7.14 -2.47 1.21
N ASN A 91 8.35 -2.68 1.73
CA ASN A 91 8.57 -3.46 2.94
C ASN A 91 9.62 -2.72 3.77
N ASP A 92 9.17 -1.60 4.30
CA ASP A 92 9.97 -0.60 4.99
C ASP A 92 9.08 0.15 5.97
N THR A 93 9.72 0.89 6.88
CA THR A 93 9.05 1.87 7.71
C THR A 93 8.90 3.18 6.92
N VAL A 94 7.71 3.77 6.95
CA VAL A 94 7.41 5.04 6.26
C VAL A 94 6.76 6.03 7.23
N THR A 95 7.06 7.31 7.07
CA THR A 95 6.42 8.39 7.83
C THR A 95 5.46 9.15 6.94
N ALA A 96 4.16 8.94 7.13
CA ALA A 96 3.15 9.72 6.44
C ALA A 96 2.85 11.01 7.20
N THR A 97 2.64 12.10 6.48
CA THR A 97 2.38 13.42 7.06
C THR A 97 1.11 14.02 6.48
N PHE A 98 0.19 14.41 7.35
CA PHE A 98 -0.94 15.27 6.98
C PHE A 98 -0.63 16.70 7.38
N VAL A 99 -0.89 17.65 6.49
CA VAL A 99 -0.80 19.08 6.79
C VAL A 99 -2.19 19.67 6.57
N ALA A 100 -2.82 20.08 7.67
CA ALA A 100 -4.10 20.77 7.66
C ALA A 100 -3.87 22.27 7.72
N SER A 101 -4.66 23.06 7.00
CA SER A 101 -4.58 24.51 7.01
C SER A 101 -5.96 25.14 6.93
N SER A 102 -6.16 26.21 7.69
CA SER A 102 -7.35 27.07 7.62
C SER A 102 -6.94 28.53 7.55
N TYR A 103 -7.75 29.34 6.88
CA TYR A 103 -7.55 30.77 6.68
C TYR A 103 -8.72 31.55 7.26
N GLY A 104 -8.43 32.69 7.89
CA GLY A 104 -9.46 33.68 8.18
C GLY A 104 -10.04 34.25 6.89
N ASN A 105 -11.23 34.86 6.97
CA ASN A 105 -11.99 35.34 5.80
C ASN A 105 -11.31 36.46 4.95
N TRP A 106 -10.17 37.00 5.40
CA TRP A 106 -9.33 37.95 4.63
C TRP A 106 -7.98 37.35 4.21
N SER A 107 -7.74 36.06 4.46
CA SER A 107 -6.46 35.37 4.21
C SER A 107 -5.24 35.99 4.91
N GLU A 108 -5.46 36.89 5.89
CA GLU A 108 -4.42 37.57 6.67
C GLU A 108 -4.00 36.79 7.93
N SER A 109 -4.81 35.82 8.36
CA SER A 109 -4.49 34.86 9.42
C SER A 109 -4.61 33.45 8.87
N ARG A 110 -3.68 32.59 9.28
CA ARG A 110 -3.60 31.18 8.88
C ARG A 110 -3.24 30.35 10.09
N GLU A 111 -3.94 29.24 10.26
CA GLU A 111 -3.56 28.18 11.19
C GLU A 111 -3.14 26.93 10.41
N GLU A 112 -2.19 26.20 10.97
CA GLU A 112 -1.68 24.93 10.42
C GLU A 112 -1.54 23.90 11.54
N LYS A 113 -1.89 22.66 11.26
CA LYS A 113 -1.67 21.51 12.15
C LYS A 113 -1.07 20.37 11.33
N VAL A 114 0.02 19.82 11.83
CA VAL A 114 0.74 18.71 11.20
C VAL A 114 0.49 17.43 12.00
N PHE A 115 0.16 16.35 11.32
CA PHE A 115 0.00 15.01 11.90
C PHE A 115 1.01 14.09 11.23
N GLU A 116 1.81 13.38 12.03
CA GLU A 116 2.78 12.42 11.53
C GLU A 116 2.46 11.03 12.07
N PHE A 117 2.48 10.05 11.18
CA PHE A 117 2.25 8.65 11.51
C PHE A 117 3.40 7.81 10.95
N GLU A 118 4.03 7.02 11.81
CA GLU A 118 5.02 6.04 11.40
C GLU A 118 4.31 4.69 11.17
N PHE A 119 4.46 4.14 9.96
CA PHE A 119 3.90 2.86 9.57
C PHE A 119 5.00 1.84 9.31
N ILE A 120 4.85 0.64 9.85
CA ILE A 120 5.67 -0.52 9.50
C ILE A 120 4.93 -1.31 8.42
N ILE A 121 5.46 -1.31 7.20
CA ILE A 121 4.89 -2.07 6.09
C ILE A 121 5.68 -3.36 5.92
N LEU A 122 5.00 -4.51 5.96
CA LEU A 122 5.61 -5.82 5.78
C LEU A 122 5.17 -6.48 4.46
N ASP A 123 6.11 -6.93 3.66
CA ASP A 123 5.82 -7.81 2.52
C ASP A 123 5.79 -9.26 3.00
N ASN A 124 4.62 -9.72 3.42
CA ASN A 124 4.36 -11.10 3.84
C ASN A 124 3.78 -11.98 2.72
N ASN A 125 3.84 -11.53 1.46
CA ASN A 125 3.29 -12.30 0.34
C ASN A 125 4.20 -13.51 0.03
N THR A 126 3.66 -14.70 0.30
CA THR A 126 4.33 -16.00 0.09
C THR A 126 3.75 -16.78 -1.11
N ASN A 127 2.90 -16.14 -1.91
CA ASN A 127 2.23 -16.78 -3.04
C ASN A 127 3.18 -17.01 -4.23
N LEU A 128 2.84 -18.02 -5.02
CA LEU A 128 3.45 -18.26 -6.33
C LEU A 128 2.60 -17.61 -7.43
N ALA A 129 3.25 -16.82 -8.27
CA ALA A 129 2.65 -16.23 -9.47
C ALA A 129 2.73 -17.17 -10.69
N PHE A 130 3.72 -18.06 -10.72
CA PHE A 130 3.95 -18.96 -11.86
C PHE A 130 4.72 -20.20 -11.43
N ALA A 131 4.41 -21.34 -12.05
CA ALA A 131 5.16 -22.57 -11.91
C ALA A 131 5.21 -23.33 -13.22
N SER A 132 6.38 -23.87 -13.58
CA SER A 132 6.53 -24.73 -14.74
C SER A 132 7.61 -25.78 -14.56
N LEU A 133 7.45 -26.89 -15.28
CA LEU A 133 8.44 -27.95 -15.40
C LEU A 133 8.77 -28.18 -16.87
N LYS A 134 10.06 -28.14 -17.19
CA LYS A 134 10.57 -28.43 -18.52
C LYS A 134 11.24 -29.79 -18.55
N THR A 135 10.80 -30.65 -19.46
CA THR A 135 11.30 -32.01 -19.63
C THR A 135 12.55 -32.00 -20.52
N PRO A 136 13.63 -32.72 -20.21
CA PRO A 136 14.76 -32.88 -21.15
C PRO A 136 14.38 -33.71 -22.38
N GLY A 137 13.46 -34.67 -22.19
CA GLY A 137 12.81 -35.40 -23.29
C GLY A 137 11.78 -34.54 -24.03
N LEU A 138 11.07 -35.14 -25.01
CA LEU A 138 9.97 -34.49 -25.72
C LEU A 138 10.35 -33.15 -26.35
N PHE A 139 11.56 -33.02 -26.87
CA PHE A 139 12.09 -31.78 -27.49
C PHE A 139 12.20 -30.58 -26.53
N GLY A 140 12.34 -30.80 -25.21
CA GLY A 140 12.48 -29.67 -24.29
C GLY A 140 11.15 -28.98 -24.01
N ARG A 141 10.02 -29.69 -24.07
CA ARG A 141 8.69 -29.12 -23.78
C ARG A 141 8.62 -28.62 -22.34
N GLU A 142 7.93 -27.50 -22.17
CA GLU A 142 7.60 -26.89 -20.89
C GLU A 142 6.11 -27.08 -20.61
N TYR A 143 5.79 -27.48 -19.39
CA TYR A 143 4.46 -27.72 -18.89
C TYR A 143 4.21 -26.76 -17.73
N GLU A 144 3.19 -25.91 -17.89
CA GLU A 144 2.76 -24.98 -16.86
C GLU A 144 1.97 -25.73 -15.78
N GLY A 145 2.17 -25.31 -14.53
CA GLY A 145 1.47 -25.83 -13.37
C GLY A 145 0.19 -25.05 -13.06
N VAL A 146 -0.81 -25.76 -12.58
CA VAL A 146 -1.99 -25.15 -11.95
C VAL A 146 -1.64 -24.87 -10.49
N ILE A 147 -1.70 -23.59 -10.10
CA ILE A 147 -1.43 -23.12 -8.74
C ILE A 147 -2.75 -23.03 -7.99
N ASP A 148 -2.84 -23.69 -6.84
CA ASP A 148 -3.94 -23.57 -5.88
C ASP A 148 -3.40 -22.87 -4.63
N PRO A 149 -3.65 -21.56 -4.46
CA PRO A 149 -3.15 -20.80 -3.33
C PRO A 149 -3.79 -21.20 -2.00
N ASP A 150 -5.07 -21.55 -2.00
CA ASP A 150 -5.79 -21.95 -0.79
C ASP A 150 -5.26 -23.28 -0.24
N ALA A 151 -4.93 -24.22 -1.14
CA ALA A 151 -4.31 -25.50 -0.76
C ALA A 151 -2.79 -25.43 -0.65
N SER A 152 -2.16 -24.32 -1.07
CA SER A 152 -0.69 -24.18 -1.21
C SER A 152 -0.08 -25.32 -2.03
N THR A 153 -0.73 -25.68 -3.15
CA THR A 153 -0.27 -26.75 -4.04
C THR A 153 -0.03 -26.26 -5.45
N VAL A 154 0.87 -26.94 -6.16
CA VAL A 154 1.06 -26.79 -7.60
C VAL A 154 0.94 -28.16 -8.24
N THR A 155 0.05 -28.30 -9.22
CA THR A 155 -0.12 -29.53 -9.99
C THR A 155 0.33 -29.33 -11.42
N VAL A 156 1.34 -30.09 -11.85
CA VAL A 156 1.86 -30.04 -13.23
C VAL A 156 1.51 -31.34 -13.94
N THR A 157 0.72 -31.26 -15.01
CA THR A 157 0.34 -32.44 -15.81
C THR A 157 1.32 -32.63 -16.97
N ILE A 158 1.99 -33.76 -17.00
CA ILE A 158 3.03 -34.11 -17.98
C ILE A 158 2.68 -35.45 -18.61
N PRO A 159 2.98 -35.73 -19.90
CA PRO A 159 2.64 -37.02 -20.51
C PRO A 159 3.21 -38.24 -19.78
N ALA A 160 2.40 -39.31 -19.71
CA ALA A 160 2.80 -40.63 -19.25
C ALA A 160 4.13 -41.10 -19.88
N GLY A 161 4.97 -41.76 -19.08
CA GLY A 161 6.28 -42.25 -19.50
C GLY A 161 7.40 -41.21 -19.52
N THR A 162 7.12 -39.95 -19.16
CA THR A 162 8.17 -38.93 -19.01
C THR A 162 9.12 -39.27 -17.85
N ASN A 163 10.42 -39.08 -18.06
CA ASN A 163 11.41 -39.20 -16.99
C ASN A 163 11.26 -38.03 -15.99
N LEU A 164 10.87 -38.35 -14.76
CA LEU A 164 10.64 -37.36 -13.69
C LEU A 164 11.91 -37.04 -12.87
N SER A 165 13.03 -37.71 -13.14
CA SER A 165 14.26 -37.55 -12.33
C SER A 165 15.03 -36.25 -12.62
N ASN A 166 14.73 -35.57 -13.72
CA ASN A 166 15.54 -34.46 -14.21
C ASN A 166 14.73 -33.31 -14.85
N LEU A 167 13.68 -32.85 -14.17
CA LEU A 167 12.85 -31.75 -14.67
C LEU A 167 13.46 -30.38 -14.32
N THR A 168 13.67 -29.54 -15.33
CA THR A 168 14.07 -28.14 -15.12
C THR A 168 12.87 -27.38 -14.57
N THR A 169 12.99 -26.89 -13.33
CA THR A 169 11.86 -26.31 -12.58
C THR A 169 11.97 -24.78 -12.52
N THR A 170 10.86 -24.10 -12.76
CA THR A 170 10.73 -22.65 -12.58
C THR A 170 9.56 -22.38 -11.65
N LEU A 171 9.79 -21.59 -10.60
CA LEU A 171 8.79 -21.07 -9.68
C LEU A 171 9.03 -19.57 -9.54
N ASN A 172 8.02 -18.75 -9.83
CA ASN A 172 8.07 -17.31 -9.58
C ASN A 172 7.08 -16.99 -8.47
N THR A 173 7.54 -16.24 -7.47
CA THR A 173 6.70 -15.69 -6.40
C THR A 173 5.97 -14.44 -6.87
N GLU A 174 4.83 -14.14 -6.26
CA GLU A 174 4.13 -12.86 -6.49
C GLU A 174 4.95 -11.67 -5.96
N SER A 175 5.58 -11.83 -4.79
CA SER A 175 6.59 -10.88 -4.32
C SER A 175 7.92 -11.14 -5.02
N ASN A 176 8.50 -10.10 -5.64
CA ASN A 176 9.84 -10.16 -6.22
C ASN A 176 10.98 -10.13 -5.18
N ARG A 177 10.65 -9.95 -3.89
CA ARG A 177 11.60 -9.92 -2.76
C ARG A 177 11.59 -11.23 -1.97
N ALA A 178 10.63 -12.12 -2.24
CA ALA A 178 10.57 -13.44 -1.64
C ALA A 178 11.69 -14.36 -2.15
N THR A 179 12.05 -15.35 -1.35
CA THR A 179 13.05 -16.37 -1.67
C THR A 179 12.45 -17.76 -1.57
N ILE A 180 13.02 -18.73 -2.29
CA ILE A 180 12.55 -20.11 -2.32
C ILE A 180 13.67 -21.04 -1.84
N THR A 181 13.32 -22.02 -1.02
CA THR A 181 14.18 -23.16 -0.69
C THR A 181 13.51 -24.47 -1.08
N LEU A 182 14.30 -25.47 -1.44
CA LEU A 182 13.89 -26.84 -1.71
C LEU A 182 14.62 -27.74 -0.73
N ASP A 183 13.88 -28.49 0.09
CA ASP A 183 14.43 -29.35 1.15
C ASP A 183 15.43 -28.62 2.07
N GLY A 184 15.17 -27.34 2.35
CA GLY A 184 16.00 -26.49 3.21
C GLY A 184 17.23 -25.87 2.54
N ALA A 185 17.51 -26.16 1.28
CA ALA A 185 18.58 -25.53 0.51
C ALA A 185 18.04 -24.42 -0.41
N PRO A 186 18.78 -23.32 -0.66
CA PRO A 186 18.36 -22.29 -1.61
C PRO A 186 18.02 -22.86 -2.99
N PHE A 187 16.85 -22.51 -3.51
CA PHE A 187 16.41 -22.90 -4.84
C PHE A 187 16.60 -21.73 -5.82
N ALA A 188 17.23 -22.02 -6.95
CA ALA A 188 17.35 -21.08 -8.06
C ALA A 188 16.50 -21.55 -9.23
N ASN A 189 15.81 -20.61 -9.89
CA ASN A 189 15.02 -20.93 -11.07
C ASN A 189 15.84 -21.60 -12.17
N LYS A 190 15.19 -22.51 -12.89
CA LYS A 190 15.78 -23.40 -13.92
C LYS A 190 16.74 -24.46 -13.35
N SER A 191 16.73 -24.70 -12.04
CA SER A 191 17.42 -25.84 -11.44
C SER A 191 16.73 -27.15 -11.82
N VAL A 192 17.50 -28.24 -11.88
CA VAL A 192 16.97 -29.59 -12.12
C VAL A 192 16.46 -30.18 -10.80
N VAL A 193 15.23 -30.69 -10.81
CA VAL A 193 14.58 -31.29 -9.65
C VAL A 193 14.05 -32.68 -10.02
N ASN A 194 14.17 -33.62 -9.07
CA ASN A 194 13.70 -35.00 -9.19
C ASN A 194 12.32 -35.16 -8.52
N PHE A 195 11.32 -35.54 -9.30
CA PHE A 195 9.95 -35.82 -8.85
C PHE A 195 9.58 -37.31 -8.90
N SER A 196 10.55 -38.21 -9.11
CA SER A 196 10.31 -39.66 -9.20
C SER A 196 9.78 -40.28 -7.90
N SER A 197 9.96 -39.62 -6.75
CA SER A 197 9.40 -40.03 -5.44
C SER A 197 8.06 -39.36 -5.12
N GLY A 198 7.43 -38.68 -6.08
CA GLY A 198 6.19 -37.94 -5.90
C GLY A 198 6.43 -36.43 -5.75
N SER A 199 5.65 -35.80 -4.87
CA SER A 199 5.69 -34.36 -4.64
C SER A 199 6.99 -33.89 -4.00
N ARG A 200 7.34 -32.62 -4.24
CA ARG A 200 8.45 -31.91 -3.59
C ARG A 200 7.93 -30.67 -2.86
N THR A 201 8.50 -30.39 -1.70
CA THR A 201 8.10 -29.23 -0.89
C THR A 201 9.07 -28.08 -1.12
N PHE A 202 8.54 -26.97 -1.61
CA PHE A 202 9.27 -25.72 -1.78
C PHE A 202 8.80 -24.75 -0.71
N ARG A 203 9.72 -24.21 0.10
CA ARG A 203 9.37 -23.18 1.07
C ARG A 203 9.62 -21.81 0.48
N VAL A 204 8.57 -21.01 0.39
CA VAL A 204 8.65 -19.58 0.07
C VAL A 204 8.79 -18.80 1.36
N THR A 205 9.77 -17.90 1.42
CA THR A 205 9.98 -16.96 2.53
C THR A 205 9.84 -15.55 1.99
N ALA A 206 8.81 -14.83 2.45
CA ALA A 206 8.57 -13.44 2.10
C ALA A 206 9.54 -12.51 2.84
N ALA A 207 9.69 -11.28 2.35
CA ALA A 207 10.68 -10.34 2.89
C ALA A 207 10.33 -9.82 4.29
N GLY A 208 9.03 -9.81 4.64
CA GLY A 208 8.51 -9.51 5.97
C GLY A 208 8.68 -10.66 6.98
N GLY A 209 9.17 -11.82 6.53
CA GLY A 209 9.49 -12.98 7.38
C GLY A 209 8.43 -14.08 7.39
N ALA A 210 7.25 -13.86 6.80
CA ALA A 210 6.26 -14.92 6.60
C ALA A 210 6.83 -16.07 5.74
N THR A 211 6.42 -17.30 6.04
CA THR A 211 6.83 -18.50 5.29
C THR A 211 5.64 -19.37 4.92
N GLN A 212 5.66 -19.94 3.71
CA GLN A 212 4.68 -20.93 3.25
C GLN A 212 5.37 -22.11 2.56
N ASP A 213 4.95 -23.32 2.93
CA ASP A 213 5.36 -24.54 2.24
C ASP A 213 4.39 -24.82 1.08
N TRP A 214 4.94 -24.92 -0.12
CA TRP A 214 4.24 -25.21 -1.36
C TRP A 214 4.53 -26.64 -1.80
N LEU A 215 3.48 -27.45 -1.93
CA LEU A 215 3.60 -28.83 -2.41
C LEU A 215 3.49 -28.86 -3.93
N VAL A 216 4.62 -29.08 -4.61
CA VAL A 216 4.66 -29.20 -6.07
C VAL A 216 4.61 -30.68 -6.44
N GLN A 217 3.61 -31.07 -7.22
CA GLN A 217 3.39 -32.45 -7.65
C GLN A 217 3.27 -32.58 -9.17
N VAL A 218 3.70 -33.74 -9.67
CA VAL A 218 3.60 -34.11 -11.07
C VAL A 218 2.55 -35.20 -11.23
N VAL A 219 1.62 -34.99 -12.16
CA VAL A 219 0.60 -35.97 -12.55
C VAL A 219 0.88 -36.39 -13.99
N ASN A 220 0.80 -37.70 -14.26
CA ASN A 220 1.17 -38.31 -15.54
C ASN A 220 0.11 -39.25 -16.12
#